data_AF-A0A060BYZ9-F1
#
_entry.id   AF-A0A060BYZ9-F1
#
_cell.length_a   1.000
_cell.length_b   1.000
_cell.length_c   1.000
_cell.angle_alpha   90.00
_cell.angle_beta   90.00
_cell.angle_gamma   90.00
#
_symmetry.space_group_name_H-M   'P 1'
#
loop_
_entity.id
_entity.type
_entity.pdbx_description
1 polymer ?
#
loop_
_entity_poly.entity_id
_entity_poly.type
_entity_poly.pdbx_seq_one_letter_code
_entity_poly.pdbx_strand_id
1 'polypeptide(L)' 'MYVRAHLAQMRRAMADGVEVQGYFPWTLVDNYEWTEGYGANFGLFAFDPETKKRIIQPSAQWFANYIKAYPQP' A
#
# COMPACT_ATOMS: atom_id res chain seq x y z
N MET A 1 -1.41 -11.27 3.08
CA MET A 1 -1.03 -9.85 3.07
C MET A 1 -2.24 -9.02 2.64
N TYR A 2 -2.56 -7.95 3.38
CA TYR A 2 -3.78 -7.15 3.19
C TYR A 2 -3.97 -6.62 1.76
N VAL A 3 -2.97 -5.92 1.22
CA VAL A 3 -3.05 -5.30 -0.12
C VAL A 3 -3.28 -6.34 -1.22
N ARG A 4 -2.64 -7.51 -1.15
CA ARG A 4 -2.84 -8.61 -2.10
C ARG A 4 -4.30 -9.08 -2.15
N ALA A 5 -4.93 -9.22 -0.99
CA ALA A 5 -6.31 -9.67 -0.91
C ALA A 5 -7.28 -8.63 -1.50
N HIS A 6 -7.03 -7.34 -1.23
CA HIS A 6 -7.88 -6.25 -1.73
C HIS A 6 -7.74 -6.04 -3.24
N LEU A 7 -6.53 -6.13 -3.79
CA LEU A 7 -6.33 -6.11 -5.24
C LEU A 7 -7.04 -7.27 -5.95
N ALA A 8 -7.07 -8.46 -5.33
CA ALA A 8 -7.83 -9.58 -5.87
C ALA A 8 -9.34 -9.32 -5.89
N GLN A 9 -9.90 -8.70 -4.84
CA GLN A 9 -11.33 -8.32 -4.84
C GLN A 9 -11.63 -7.19 -5.81
N MET A 10 -10.74 -6.20 -5.94
CA MET A 10 -10.85 -5.13 -6.93
C MET A 10 -10.94 -5.71 -8.35
N ARG A 11 -10.08 -6.66 -8.68
CA ARG A 11 -10.12 -7.35 -9.97
C ARG A 11 -11.38 -8.16 -10.21
N ARG A 12 -11.95 -8.76 -9.15
CA ARG A 12 -13.26 -9.43 -9.25
C ARG A 12 -14.35 -8.42 -9.58
N ALA A 13 -14.40 -7.29 -8.87
CA ALA A 13 -15.36 -6.23 -9.16
C ALA A 13 -15.21 -5.70 -10.60
N MET A 14 -13.98 -5.55 -11.09
CA MET A 14 -13.72 -5.17 -12.48
C MET A 14 -14.22 -6.22 -13.48
N ALA A 15 -14.04 -7.52 -13.18
CA ALA A 15 -14.59 -8.60 -13.99
C ALA A 15 -16.13 -8.60 -14.01
N ASP A 16 -16.76 -8.14 -12.93
CA ASP A 16 -18.22 -7.97 -12.81
C ASP A 16 -18.72 -6.66 -13.44
N GLY A 17 -17.84 -5.88 -14.09
CA GLY A 17 -18.20 -4.68 -14.87
C GLY A 17 -18.03 -3.34 -14.15
N VAL A 18 -17.45 -3.33 -12.94
CA VAL A 18 -17.14 -2.08 -12.23
C VAL A 18 -15.92 -1.41 -12.85
N GLU A 19 -16.07 -0.14 -13.27
CA GLU A 19 -14.95 0.63 -13.81
C GLU A 19 -14.03 1.13 -12.68
N VAL A 20 -12.88 0.48 -12.52
CA VAL A 20 -11.82 0.90 -11.60
C VAL A 20 -10.60 1.35 -12.40
N GLN A 21 -10.18 2.60 -12.18
CA GLN A 21 -9.08 3.22 -12.93
C GLN A 21 -7.75 3.23 -12.17
N GLY A 22 -7.76 2.88 -10.87
CA GLY A 22 -6.53 2.87 -10.08
C GLY A 22 -6.73 2.44 -8.63
N TYR A 23 -5.62 2.14 -7.97
CA TYR A 23 -5.54 1.76 -6.57
C TYR A 23 -4.39 2.52 -5.89
N PHE A 24 -4.70 3.23 -4.80
CA PHE A 24 -3.72 3.95 -4.01
C PHE A 24 -3.58 3.28 -2.63
N PRO A 25 -2.42 2.66 -2.32
CA PRO A 25 -2.21 2.13 -0.98
C PRO A 25 -2.05 3.29 0.02
N TRP A 26 -2.83 3.23 1.09
CA TRP A 26 -2.54 3.98 2.32
C TRP A 26 -1.50 3.19 3.11
N THR A 27 -0.25 3.64 3.25
CA THR A 27 0.39 4.86 2.68
C THR A 27 1.73 4.54 2.04
N LEU A 28 2.34 5.54 1.39
CA LEU A 28 3.73 5.41 0.96
C LEU A 28 4.66 5.26 2.17
N VAL A 29 4.54 6.12 3.18
CA VAL A 29 5.44 6.16 4.34
C VAL A 29 4.61 6.16 5.62
N ASP A 30 5.12 5.50 6.67
CA ASP A 30 4.57 5.65 8.02
C ASP A 30 4.49 7.13 8.37
N ASN A 31 3.37 7.54 8.96
CA ASN A 31 3.06 8.93 9.19
C ASN A 31 2.40 9.13 10.55
N TYR A 32 2.08 10.38 10.87
CA TYR A 32 1.33 10.70 12.09
C TYR A 32 -0.15 10.42 11.84
N GLU A 33 -0.66 9.34 12.41
CA GLU A 33 -2.02 8.87 12.23
C GLU A 33 -2.95 9.46 13.30
N TRP A 34 -3.25 10.75 13.16
CA TRP A 34 -4.29 11.43 13.95
C TRP A 34 -4.15 11.19 15.47
N THR A 35 -5.17 10.61 16.10
CA THR A 35 -5.21 10.34 17.54
C THR A 35 -4.19 9.30 17.99
N GLU A 36 -3.72 8.44 17.09
CA GLU A 36 -2.73 7.40 17.35
C GLU A 36 -1.28 7.94 17.28
N GLY A 37 -1.11 9.17 16.80
CA GLY A 37 0.21 9.75 16.57
C GLY A 37 1.11 8.85 15.72
N TYR A 38 2.33 8.57 16.17
CA TYR A 38 3.26 7.66 15.46
C TYR A 38 3.16 6.20 15.92
N GLY A 39 2.11 5.83 16.66
CA GLY A 39 1.92 4.45 17.13
C GLY A 39 1.44 3.49 16.04
N ALA A 40 0.82 4.01 14.97
CA ALA A 40 0.26 3.22 13.88
C ALA A 40 1.13 3.33 12.62
N ASN A 41 1.51 2.17 12.07
CA ASN A 41 2.41 2.06 10.92
C ASN A 41 1.70 1.40 9.74
N PHE A 42 1.30 2.21 8.75
CA PHE A 42 0.58 1.77 7.54
C PHE A 42 1.42 1.87 6.25
N GLY A 43 2.61 2.43 6.35
CA GLY A 43 3.46 2.74 5.22
C GLY A 43 4.00 1.51 4.49
N LEU A 44 4.22 1.68 3.20
CA LEU A 44 5.13 0.81 2.44
C LEU A 44 6.59 1.01 2.90
N PHE A 45 6.91 2.19 3.42
CA PHE A 45 8.20 2.50 4.03
C PHE A 45 8.01 2.83 5.51
N ALA A 46 8.74 2.13 6.37
CA ALA A 46 8.82 2.50 7.77
C ALA A 46 9.60 3.81 7.92
N PHE A 47 9.20 4.65 8.89
CA PHE A 47 9.79 5.96 9.12
C PHE A 47 10.24 6.14 10.56
N ASP A 48 11.49 6.55 10.72
CA ASP A 48 12.02 6.99 12.00
C ASP A 48 11.89 8.52 12.10
N PRO A 49 11.04 9.05 13.00
CA PRO A 49 10.83 10.49 13.13
C PRO A 49 12.02 11.23 13.72
N GLU A 50 12.94 10.56 14.45
CA GLU A 50 14.14 11.20 15.00
C GLU A 50 15.23 11.31 13.94
N THR A 51 15.54 10.20 13.26
CA THR A 51 16.64 10.16 12.28
C THR A 51 16.22 10.50 10.85
N LYS A 52 14.91 10.61 10.59
CA LYS A 52 14.28 10.80 9.28
C LYS A 52 14.56 9.68 8.26
N LYS A 53 15.09 8.55 8.73
CA LYS A 53 15.36 7.38 7.87
C LYS A 53 14.06 6.76 7.39
N ARG A 54 14.08 6.27 6.14
CA ARG A 54 13.02 5.45 5.56
C ARG A 54 13.58 4.05 5.32
N ILE A 55 12.84 3.04 5.75
CA ILE A 55 13.21 1.63 5.58
C ILE A 55 12.14 0.96 4.75
N ILE A 56 12.53 0.36 3.63
CA ILE A 56 11.60 -0.35 2.77
C ILE A 56 11.01 -1.55 3.51
N GLN A 57 9.68 -1.66 3.54
CA GLN A 57 9.02 -2.83 4.12
C GLN A 57 8.87 -3.96 3.08
N PRO A 58 8.74 -5.22 3.50
CA PRO A 58 8.47 -6.34 2.58
C PRO A 58 7.22 -6.12 1.72
N SER A 59 6.21 -5.41 2.25
CA SER A 59 4.99 -5.02 1.54
C SER A 59 5.27 -4.11 0.34
N ALA A 60 6.22 -3.18 0.45
CA ALA A 60 6.64 -2.31 -0.66
C ALA A 60 7.29 -3.09 -1.79
N GLN A 61 8.23 -3.99 -1.44
CA GLN A 61 8.91 -4.80 -2.44
C GLN A 61 7.92 -5.73 -3.16
N TRP A 62 7.00 -6.33 -2.41
CA TRP A 62 5.93 -7.13 -3.00
C TRP A 62 5.04 -6.29 -3.93
N PHE A 63 4.61 -5.11 -3.48
CA PHE A 63 3.69 -4.24 -4.24
C PHE A 63 4.35 -3.72 -5.52
N ALA A 64 5.61 -3.33 -5.46
CA ALA A 64 6.38 -2.94 -6.64
C ALA A 64 6.52 -4.09 -7.65
N ASN A 65 6.80 -5.31 -7.19
CA ASN A 65 6.87 -6.48 -8.06
C ASN A 65 5.52 -6.83 -8.67
N TYR A 66 4.44 -6.69 -7.90
CA TYR A 66 3.08 -6.91 -8.37
C TYR A 66 2.71 -5.94 -9.50
N ILE A 67 2.95 -4.63 -9.32
CA ILE A 67 2.66 -3.62 -10.36
C ILE A 67 3.49 -3.89 -11.62
N LYS A 68 4.76 -4.27 -11.48
CA LYS A 68 5.60 -4.61 -12.64
C LYS A 68 5.06 -5.82 -13.41
N ALA A 69 4.55 -6.84 -12.70
CA ALA A 69 3.96 -8.02 -13.31
C ALA A 69 2.57 -7.76 -13.91
N TYR A 70 1.83 -6.79 -13.35
CA TYR A 70 0.48 -6.44 -13.77
C TYR A 70 0.31 -4.92 -13.81
N PRO A 71 0.64 -4.26 -14.93
CA PRO A 71 0.65 -2.79 -15.04
C PRO A 71 -0.75 -2.18 -15.15
N GLN A 72 -1.76 -2.98 -15.44
CA GLN A 72 -3.16 -2.55 -15.41
C GLN A 72 -3.70 -2.61 -13.96
N PRO A 73 -4.64 -1.73 -13.59
CA PRO A 73 -5.36 -1.84 -12.32
C PRO A 73 -5.83 -3.28 -12.04
#